data_AF-A0A6M8B446-F1
#
_entry.id   AF-A0A6M8B446-F1
#
_cell.length_a   1.000
_cell.length_b   1.000
_cell.length_c   1.000
_cell.angle_alpha   90.00
_cell.angle_beta   90.00
_cell.angle_gamma   90.00
#
_symmetry.space_group_name_H-M   'P 1'
#
loop_
_entity.id
_entity.type
_entity.pdbx_description
1 polymer ?
#
loop_
_entity_poly.entity_id
_entity_poly.type
_entity_poly.pdbx_seq_one_letter_code
_entity_poly.pdbx_strand_id
1 'polypeptide(L)'
;MARELPDFCSRGPYVGTDDDEGLRSAILTASAEGWEGPATGVVARSLDAATGRQLAQAVKRGVVFSALGREESRLDTMGWAWQVLRMSEEAIASAASPWGYWTASTKNQVSRWRDAASPEESFDPSMMPIVSDPLPGECDAPLVGIGEIGPVLGGAVEALVVAGVDETLAWAGMRRVAELAMSASSRAHTSAAQDPRLADLGYSPAAARRMMTLVKGSRRGTKAPVLGLGPDQLRERAQEVADLVRDSGVPALTT
;
A
#
# COMPACT_ATOMS: atom_id res chain seq x y z
N MET A 1 1.24 -27.12 9.16
CA MET A 1 2.06 -27.24 10.38
C MET A 1 2.17 -25.87 11.01
N ALA A 2 2.04 -25.79 12.34
CA ALA A 2 1.85 -24.54 13.09
C ALA A 2 3.06 -23.59 12.95
N ARG A 3 2.77 -22.30 12.70
CA ARG A 3 3.73 -21.18 12.71
C ARG A 3 4.06 -20.69 14.12
N GLU A 4 3.50 -21.33 15.13
CA GLU A 4 3.62 -20.89 16.51
C GLU A 4 5.02 -21.21 17.02
N LEU A 5 5.74 -20.15 17.41
CA LEU A 5 6.94 -20.28 18.22
C LEU A 5 6.55 -20.99 19.53
N PRO A 6 7.40 -21.89 20.05
CA PRO A 6 7.18 -22.45 21.38
C PRO A 6 7.11 -21.31 22.39
N ASP A 7 6.36 -21.48 23.47
CA ASP A 7 6.40 -20.52 24.57
C ASP A 7 7.75 -20.66 25.28
N PHE A 8 8.56 -19.58 25.30
CA PHE A 8 9.89 -19.61 25.91
C PHE A 8 10.16 -18.35 26.72
N CYS A 9 10.83 -18.54 27.87
CA CYS A 9 11.36 -17.43 28.63
C CYS A 9 12.52 -16.79 27.85
N SER A 10 12.45 -15.47 27.63
CA SER A 10 13.51 -14.70 26.97
C SER A 10 14.81 -14.63 27.78
N ARG A 11 14.77 -14.96 29.07
CA ARG A 11 15.95 -15.07 29.93
C ARG A 11 16.53 -16.49 29.87
N GLY A 12 17.86 -16.59 29.80
CA GLY A 12 18.58 -17.85 29.83
C GLY A 12 19.69 -17.94 28.79
N PRO A 13 20.36 -19.09 28.68
CA PRO A 13 21.45 -19.30 27.74
C PRO A 13 20.93 -19.26 26.30
N TYR A 14 21.72 -18.64 25.42
CA TYR A 14 21.50 -18.58 23.98
C TYR A 14 22.85 -18.70 23.26
N VAL A 15 22.80 -19.03 21.98
CA VAL A 15 23.97 -19.15 21.09
C VAL A 15 24.12 -17.86 20.29
N GLY A 16 25.32 -17.29 20.28
CA GLY A 16 25.66 -16.12 19.48
C GLY A 16 25.62 -16.42 17.98
N THR A 17 25.40 -15.38 17.17
CA THR A 17 25.35 -15.51 15.70
C THR A 17 26.70 -15.78 15.04
N ASP A 18 27.77 -15.76 15.83
CA ASP A 18 29.16 -16.08 15.50
C ASP A 18 29.53 -17.53 15.89
N ASP A 19 28.64 -18.25 16.56
CA ASP A 19 28.86 -19.62 17.03
C ASP A 19 27.99 -20.63 16.26
N ASP A 20 28.52 -21.03 15.10
CA ASP A 20 27.88 -22.01 14.21
C ASP A 20 27.84 -23.42 14.80
N GLU A 21 28.86 -23.82 15.57
CA GLU A 21 28.91 -25.15 16.19
C GLU A 21 27.99 -25.25 17.41
N GLY A 22 27.94 -24.20 18.23
CA GLY A 22 26.98 -24.12 19.33
C GLY A 22 25.54 -24.20 18.84
N LEU A 23 25.23 -23.55 17.70
CA LEU A 23 23.90 -23.61 17.11
C LEU A 23 23.60 -25.02 16.59
N ARG A 24 24.55 -25.64 15.89
CA ARG A 24 24.44 -27.02 15.40
C ARG A 24 24.15 -27.98 16.55
N SER A 25 24.94 -27.92 17.61
CA SER A 25 24.73 -28.76 18.79
C SER A 25 23.35 -28.53 19.41
N ALA A 26 22.93 -27.27 19.58
CA ALA A 26 21.63 -26.95 20.17
C ALA A 26 20.46 -27.49 19.33
N ILE A 27 20.54 -27.41 18.00
CA ILE A 27 19.53 -27.96 17.08
C ILE A 27 19.47 -29.49 17.19
N LEU A 28 20.63 -30.17 17.15
CA LEU A 28 20.67 -31.64 17.23
C LEU A 28 20.16 -32.15 18.58
N THR A 29 20.52 -31.48 19.68
CA THR A 29 19.98 -31.82 21.01
C THR A 29 18.49 -31.56 21.08
N ALA A 30 17.99 -30.42 20.60
CA ALA A 30 16.55 -30.12 20.59
C ALA A 30 15.77 -31.13 19.75
N SER A 31 16.31 -31.54 18.61
CA SER A 31 15.71 -32.57 17.74
C SER A 31 15.66 -33.94 18.44
N ALA A 32 16.75 -34.34 19.12
CA ALA A 32 16.79 -35.56 19.91
C ALA A 32 15.81 -35.54 21.11
N GLU A 33 15.58 -34.37 21.70
CA GLU A 33 14.59 -34.13 22.77
C GLU A 33 13.14 -33.99 22.24
N GLY A 34 12.91 -34.18 20.93
CA GLY A 34 11.58 -34.04 20.34
C GLY A 34 11.04 -32.61 20.36
N TRP A 35 11.91 -31.61 20.55
CA TRP A 35 11.60 -30.20 20.67
C TRP A 35 10.80 -29.79 21.92
N GLU A 36 10.74 -30.64 22.94
CA GLU A 36 10.04 -30.34 24.21
C GLU A 36 11.01 -30.09 25.39
N GLY A 37 12.32 -30.12 25.14
CA GLY A 37 13.36 -30.02 26.17
C GLY A 37 14.07 -28.65 26.27
N PRO A 38 15.04 -28.52 27.20
CA PRO A 38 15.76 -27.28 27.45
C PRO A 38 16.48 -26.71 26.22
N ALA A 39 16.93 -27.59 25.31
CA ALA A 39 17.63 -27.16 24.10
C ALA A 39 16.71 -26.39 23.14
N THR A 40 15.41 -26.73 23.08
CA THR A 40 14.41 -25.94 22.35
C THR A 40 14.40 -24.49 22.81
N GLY A 41 14.42 -24.26 24.13
CA GLY A 41 14.46 -22.93 24.70
C GLY A 41 15.74 -22.17 24.36
N VAL A 42 16.89 -22.87 24.26
CA VAL A 42 18.16 -22.28 23.81
C VAL A 42 18.05 -21.82 22.37
N VAL A 43 17.53 -22.66 21.48
CA VAL A 43 17.36 -22.31 20.06
C VAL A 43 16.40 -21.13 19.90
N ALA A 44 15.27 -21.13 20.60
CA ALA A 44 14.28 -20.06 20.51
C ALA A 44 14.83 -18.70 21.02
N ARG A 45 15.58 -18.70 22.14
CA ARG A 45 16.26 -17.49 22.62
C ARG A 45 17.38 -17.03 21.67
N SER A 46 18.09 -17.96 21.05
CA SER A 46 19.13 -17.64 20.06
C SER A 46 18.53 -16.92 18.87
N LEU A 47 17.38 -17.39 18.40
CA LEU A 47 16.62 -16.72 17.35
C LEU A 47 16.14 -15.33 17.77
N ASP A 48 15.60 -15.19 18.99
CA ASP A 48 15.17 -13.90 19.53
C ASP A 48 16.31 -12.87 19.52
N ALA A 49 17.50 -13.26 20.00
CA ALA A 49 18.70 -12.43 19.98
C ALA A 49 19.17 -12.10 18.55
N ALA A 50 19.12 -13.07 17.63
CA ALA A 50 19.54 -12.91 16.24
C ALA A 50 18.60 -12.01 15.42
N THR A 51 17.33 -11.92 15.83
CA THR A 51 16.30 -11.19 15.07
C THR A 51 16.59 -9.68 15.00
N GLY A 52 17.15 -9.12 16.07
CA GLY A 52 17.60 -7.72 16.11
C GLY A 52 18.87 -7.43 15.30
N ARG A 53 19.55 -8.46 14.75
CA ARG A 53 20.80 -8.32 13.98
C ARG A 53 20.66 -8.93 12.59
N GLN A 54 20.84 -10.25 12.46
CA GLN A 54 20.92 -10.94 11.17
C GLN A 54 19.62 -10.88 10.37
N LEU A 55 18.46 -10.79 11.06
CA LEU A 55 17.14 -10.67 10.45
C LEU A 55 16.55 -9.26 10.51
N ALA A 56 17.30 -8.25 10.99
CA ALA A 56 16.79 -6.89 11.14
C ALA A 56 16.24 -6.30 9.83
N GLN A 57 16.85 -6.64 8.70
CA GLN A 57 16.38 -6.24 7.38
C GLN A 57 15.04 -6.91 7.02
N ALA A 58 14.85 -8.18 7.36
CA ALA A 58 13.58 -8.88 7.13
C ALA A 58 12.46 -8.28 8.00
N VAL A 59 12.74 -7.95 9.26
CA VAL A 59 11.78 -7.22 10.12
C VAL A 59 11.44 -5.86 9.54
N LYS A 60 12.44 -5.07 9.10
CA LYS A 60 12.18 -3.76 8.47
C LYS A 60 11.29 -3.89 7.23
N ARG A 61 11.52 -4.93 6.42
CA ARG A 61 10.72 -5.18 5.22
C ARG A 61 9.27 -5.54 5.53
N GLY A 62 8.99 -6.31 6.59
CA GLY A 62 7.61 -6.63 6.97
C GLY A 62 6.81 -5.40 7.42
N VAL A 63 7.46 -4.43 8.07
CA VAL A 63 6.84 -3.12 8.37
C VAL A 63 6.49 -2.36 7.09
N VAL A 64 7.38 -2.38 6.10
CA VAL A 64 7.22 -1.60 4.85
C VAL A 64 6.25 -2.26 3.87
N PHE A 65 6.33 -3.57 3.70
CA PHE A 65 5.62 -4.30 2.64
C PHE A 65 4.38 -5.04 3.13
N SER A 66 4.24 -5.27 4.43
CA SER A 66 3.11 -6.01 5.01
C SER A 66 2.32 -5.20 6.04
N ALA A 67 2.62 -3.90 6.18
CA ALA A 67 1.95 -2.95 7.09
C ALA A 67 1.87 -3.39 8.56
N LEU A 68 2.77 -4.28 8.99
CA LEU A 68 2.81 -4.79 10.35
C LEU A 68 3.42 -3.77 11.32
N GLY A 69 2.99 -3.81 12.58
CA GLY A 69 3.72 -3.13 13.66
C GLY A 69 5.15 -3.66 13.78
N ARG A 70 6.09 -2.86 14.30
CA ARG A 70 7.51 -3.29 14.41
C ARG A 70 7.68 -4.57 15.24
N GLU A 71 6.97 -4.68 16.36
CA GLU A 71 7.04 -5.86 17.22
C GLU A 71 6.32 -7.06 16.60
N GLU A 72 5.20 -6.81 15.93
CA GLU A 72 4.47 -7.83 15.17
C GLU A 72 5.33 -8.40 14.03
N SER A 73 5.99 -7.55 13.25
CA SER A 73 6.90 -7.98 12.19
C SER A 73 8.11 -8.76 12.72
N ARG A 74 8.59 -8.42 13.93
CA ARG A 74 9.66 -9.17 14.60
C ARG A 74 9.17 -10.58 14.96
N LEU A 75 8.05 -10.70 15.66
CA LEU A 75 7.48 -11.99 16.08
C LEU A 75 7.11 -12.86 14.87
N ASP A 76 6.52 -12.26 13.84
CA ASP A 76 6.21 -12.95 12.60
C ASP A 76 7.49 -13.45 11.89
N THR A 77 8.52 -12.62 11.78
CA THR A 77 9.83 -13.05 11.22
C THR A 77 10.44 -14.20 12.02
N MET A 78 10.31 -14.17 13.35
CA MET A 78 10.73 -15.29 14.21
C MET A 78 9.89 -16.54 13.94
N GLY A 79 8.58 -16.42 13.73
CA GLY A 79 7.70 -17.54 13.37
C GLY A 79 8.11 -18.19 12.05
N TRP A 80 8.44 -17.37 11.05
CA TRP A 80 8.98 -17.86 9.78
C TRP A 80 10.32 -18.57 9.96
N ALA A 81 11.24 -17.97 10.71
CA ALA A 81 12.54 -18.59 10.98
C ALA A 81 12.38 -19.93 11.71
N TRP A 82 11.50 -19.99 12.70
CA TRP A 82 11.17 -21.21 13.43
C TRP A 82 10.61 -22.29 12.50
N GLN A 83 9.67 -21.92 11.62
CA GLN A 83 9.12 -22.84 10.63
C GLN A 83 10.20 -23.35 9.66
N VAL A 84 11.09 -22.47 9.16
CA VAL A 84 12.22 -22.88 8.30
C VAL A 84 13.09 -23.90 9.02
N LEU A 85 13.39 -23.66 10.30
CA LEU A 85 14.17 -24.60 11.10
C LEU A 85 13.48 -25.96 11.18
N ARG A 86 12.21 -25.99 11.59
CA ARG A 86 11.44 -27.24 11.73
C ARG A 86 11.26 -28.02 10.42
N MET A 87 11.27 -27.34 9.28
CA MET A 87 11.13 -27.96 7.96
C MET A 87 12.48 -28.40 7.37
N SER A 88 13.61 -28.01 7.95
CA SER A 88 14.94 -28.20 7.35
C SER A 88 16.02 -28.44 8.42
N GLU A 89 15.66 -29.10 9.52
CA GLU A 89 16.50 -29.31 10.70
C GLU A 89 17.87 -29.91 10.31
N GLU A 90 17.84 -31.03 9.58
CA GLU A 90 19.04 -31.75 9.15
C GLU A 90 19.88 -30.94 8.16
N ALA A 91 19.25 -30.21 7.23
CA ALA A 91 19.95 -29.37 6.27
C ALA A 91 20.65 -28.17 6.93
N ILE A 92 20.01 -27.56 7.94
CA ILE A 92 20.61 -26.46 8.71
C ILE A 92 21.76 -27.00 9.58
N ALA A 93 21.56 -28.11 10.28
CA ALA A 93 22.58 -28.69 11.14
C ALA A 93 23.81 -29.17 10.35
N SER A 94 23.62 -29.72 9.16
CA SER A 94 24.72 -30.21 8.30
C SER A 94 25.42 -29.13 7.48
N ALA A 95 24.87 -27.91 7.40
CA ALA A 95 25.47 -26.81 6.66
C ALA A 95 26.85 -26.44 7.24
N ALA A 96 27.78 -25.98 6.40
CA ALA A 96 29.07 -25.47 6.84
C ALA A 96 28.93 -24.26 7.79
N SER A 97 27.91 -23.42 7.56
CA SER A 97 27.49 -22.34 8.45
C SER A 97 25.97 -22.42 8.70
N PRO A 98 25.54 -23.07 9.78
CA PRO A 98 24.13 -23.19 10.17
C PRO A 98 23.43 -21.84 10.31
N TRP A 99 24.06 -20.84 10.93
CA TRP A 99 23.47 -19.50 11.03
C TRP A 99 23.27 -18.85 9.66
N GLY A 100 24.30 -18.95 8.80
CA GLY A 100 24.25 -18.43 7.43
C GLY A 100 23.12 -19.08 6.63
N TYR A 101 23.04 -20.41 6.65
CA TYR A 101 22.02 -21.16 5.92
C TYR A 101 20.61 -20.87 6.44
N TRP A 102 20.42 -20.88 7.76
CA TRP A 102 19.11 -20.64 8.38
C TRP A 102 18.62 -19.21 8.11
N THR A 103 19.49 -18.22 8.27
CA THR A 103 19.16 -16.81 7.99
C THR A 103 18.82 -16.60 6.51
N ALA A 104 19.63 -17.15 5.59
CA ALA A 104 19.38 -17.02 4.17
C ALA A 104 18.07 -17.69 3.74
N SER A 105 17.80 -18.90 4.24
CA SER A 105 16.56 -19.63 3.97
C SER A 105 15.34 -18.90 4.51
N THR A 106 15.44 -18.33 5.71
CA THR A 106 14.39 -17.49 6.31
C THR A 106 14.12 -16.26 5.46
N LYS A 107 15.16 -15.50 5.08
CA LYS A 107 15.02 -14.31 4.23
C LYS A 107 14.37 -14.63 2.89
N ASN A 108 14.73 -15.76 2.28
CA ASN A 108 14.12 -16.21 1.03
C ASN A 108 12.64 -16.55 1.20
N GLN A 109 12.26 -17.30 2.24
CA GLN A 109 10.86 -17.65 2.52
C GLN A 109 10.02 -16.41 2.82
N VAL A 110 10.50 -15.54 3.71
CA VAL A 110 9.83 -14.28 4.07
C VAL A 110 9.66 -13.39 2.83
N SER A 111 10.69 -13.26 2.00
CA SER A 111 10.61 -12.45 0.77
C SER A 111 9.67 -13.05 -0.27
N ARG A 112 9.59 -14.39 -0.36
CA ARG A 112 8.76 -15.10 -1.35
C ARG A 112 7.28 -15.12 -0.98
N TRP A 113 6.95 -15.10 0.30
CA TRP A 113 5.57 -15.32 0.75
C TRP A 113 4.97 -14.13 1.50
N ARG A 114 5.72 -13.49 2.39
CA ARG A 114 5.20 -12.41 3.23
C ARG A 114 5.42 -11.02 2.62
N ASP A 115 6.65 -10.76 2.17
CA ASP A 115 7.03 -9.47 1.55
C ASP A 115 6.89 -9.51 0.02
N ALA A 116 6.45 -10.63 -0.55
CA ALA A 116 6.16 -10.67 -1.97
C ALA A 116 5.11 -9.61 -2.26
N ALA A 117 5.30 -8.84 -3.34
CA ALA A 117 4.18 -8.12 -3.91
C ALA A 117 3.08 -9.16 -4.07
N SER A 118 1.91 -8.90 -3.47
CA SER A 118 0.75 -9.73 -3.71
C SER A 118 0.73 -9.96 -5.21
N PRO A 119 0.71 -11.22 -5.69
CA PRO A 119 0.31 -11.42 -7.07
C PRO A 119 -0.94 -10.56 -7.23
N GLU A 120 -1.07 -9.84 -8.34
CA GLU A 120 -2.40 -9.57 -8.82
C GLU A 120 -3.03 -10.95 -8.97
N GLU A 121 -3.61 -11.48 -7.88
CA GLU A 121 -4.38 -12.70 -7.91
C GLU A 121 -5.41 -12.38 -8.98
N SER A 122 -5.43 -13.20 -10.03
CA SER A 122 -6.48 -13.18 -11.01
C SER A 122 -7.77 -13.38 -10.24
N PHE A 123 -8.36 -12.27 -9.84
CA PHE A 123 -9.55 -12.22 -9.05
C PHE A 123 -10.65 -12.73 -9.97
N ASP A 124 -11.23 -13.88 -9.63
CA ASP A 124 -12.43 -14.35 -10.29
C ASP A 124 -13.58 -13.46 -9.81
N PRO A 125 -14.09 -12.52 -10.63
CA PRO A 125 -15.11 -11.58 -10.19
C PRO A 125 -16.42 -12.27 -9.83
N SER A 126 -16.61 -13.53 -10.24
CA SER A 126 -17.79 -14.34 -9.91
C SER A 126 -17.81 -14.85 -8.47
N MET A 127 -16.69 -14.79 -7.75
CA MET A 127 -16.56 -15.21 -6.35
C MET A 127 -16.88 -14.09 -5.35
N MET A 128 -17.11 -12.85 -5.83
CA MET A 128 -17.70 -11.83 -4.96
C MET A 128 -19.13 -12.21 -4.62
N PRO A 129 -19.57 -12.07 -3.35
CA PRO A 129 -20.99 -11.94 -3.12
C PRO A 129 -21.46 -10.79 -4.01
N ILE A 130 -22.40 -11.07 -4.91
CA ILE A 130 -23.12 -10.02 -5.64
C ILE A 130 -23.93 -9.31 -4.58
N VAL A 131 -23.28 -8.42 -3.83
CA VAL A 131 -23.94 -7.43 -3.04
C VAL A 131 -24.45 -6.46 -4.09
N SER A 132 -25.76 -6.46 -4.30
CA SER A 132 -26.45 -5.54 -5.21
C SER A 132 -26.29 -4.07 -4.80
N ASP A 133 -25.61 -3.80 -3.68
CA ASP A 133 -25.29 -2.47 -3.19
C ASP A 133 -23.87 -2.08 -3.63
N PRO A 134 -23.70 -0.94 -4.32
CA PRO A 134 -22.40 -0.48 -4.76
C PRO A 134 -21.45 -0.27 -3.57
N LEU A 135 -20.19 -0.69 -3.71
CA LEU A 135 -19.15 -0.44 -2.72
C LEU A 135 -19.03 1.08 -2.47
N PRO A 136 -18.63 1.50 -1.25
CA PRO A 136 -18.35 2.91 -0.99
C PRO A 136 -17.30 3.45 -1.99
N GLY A 137 -17.71 4.35 -2.88
CA GLY A 137 -16.85 4.91 -3.94
C GLY A 137 -16.85 4.13 -5.26
N GLU A 138 -17.68 3.11 -5.41
CA GLU A 138 -18.00 2.50 -6.70
C GLU A 138 -18.92 3.46 -7.48
N CYS A 139 -18.52 3.78 -8.70
CA CYS A 139 -19.29 4.61 -9.60
C CYS A 139 -19.19 3.97 -10.97
N ASP A 140 -20.32 3.79 -11.65
CA ASP A 140 -20.46 3.30 -13.03
C ASP A 140 -19.81 4.22 -14.09
N ALA A 141 -18.86 5.05 -13.69
CA ALA A 141 -18.08 5.87 -14.58
C ALA A 141 -16.97 5.01 -15.21
N PRO A 142 -16.87 4.96 -16.56
CA PRO A 142 -15.80 4.23 -17.21
C PRO A 142 -14.44 4.79 -16.74
N LEU A 143 -13.52 3.90 -16.37
CA LEU A 143 -12.16 4.26 -15.98
C LEU A 143 -11.42 4.80 -17.21
N VAL A 144 -10.84 5.99 -17.11
CA VAL A 144 -10.05 6.58 -18.22
C VAL A 144 -8.57 6.61 -17.86
N GLY A 145 -7.71 6.13 -18.75
CA GLY A 145 -6.27 6.15 -18.55
C GLY A 145 -5.68 7.55 -18.70
N ILE A 146 -4.67 7.91 -17.89
CA ILE A 146 -3.99 9.22 -17.96
C ILE A 146 -3.40 9.48 -19.35
N GLY A 147 -2.90 8.43 -20.03
CA GLY A 147 -2.37 8.53 -21.39
C GLY A 147 -3.42 8.87 -22.47
N GLU A 148 -4.70 8.57 -22.23
CA GLU A 148 -5.80 8.84 -23.17
C GLU A 148 -6.33 10.27 -23.00
N ILE A 149 -6.37 10.79 -21.76
CA ILE A 149 -6.80 12.16 -21.46
C ILE A 149 -5.67 13.18 -21.60
N GLY A 150 -4.42 12.77 -21.47
CA GLY A 150 -3.26 13.65 -21.40
C GLY A 150 -3.17 14.65 -22.57
N PRO A 151 -3.27 14.21 -23.84
CA PRO A 151 -3.24 15.11 -24.99
C PRO A 151 -4.43 16.07 -25.09
N VAL A 152 -5.57 15.72 -24.49
CA VAL A 152 -6.85 16.44 -24.62
C VAL A 152 -7.03 17.44 -23.48
N LEU A 153 -6.65 17.05 -22.26
CA LEU A 153 -6.85 17.81 -21.03
C LEU A 153 -5.55 18.40 -20.46
N GLY A 154 -4.40 18.09 -21.06
CA GLY A 154 -3.08 18.54 -20.59
C GLY A 154 -2.97 20.06 -20.46
N GLY A 155 -3.47 20.83 -21.44
CA GLY A 155 -3.49 22.30 -21.34
C GLY A 155 -4.36 22.83 -20.20
N ALA A 156 -5.42 22.10 -19.82
CA ALA A 156 -6.27 22.46 -18.69
C ALA A 156 -5.59 22.15 -17.36
N VAL A 157 -4.87 21.03 -17.28
CA VAL A 157 -4.07 20.67 -16.12
C VAL A 157 -2.93 21.66 -15.94
N GLU A 158 -2.21 22.00 -17.01
CA GLU A 158 -1.16 23.04 -16.98
C GLU A 158 -1.72 24.37 -16.47
N ALA A 159 -2.88 24.80 -16.96
CA ALA A 159 -3.53 26.02 -16.47
C ALA A 159 -3.92 25.95 -14.98
N LEU A 160 -4.35 24.78 -14.47
CA LEU A 160 -4.64 24.57 -13.04
C LEU A 160 -3.38 24.62 -12.19
N VAL A 161 -2.28 24.04 -12.68
CA VAL A 161 -0.97 24.07 -12.00
C VAL A 161 -0.45 25.50 -11.93
N VAL A 162 -0.51 26.25 -13.04
CA VAL A 162 -0.14 27.67 -13.07
C VAL A 162 -1.01 28.51 -12.12
N ALA A 163 -2.29 28.15 -11.97
CA ALA A 163 -3.20 28.80 -11.03
C ALA A 163 -2.98 28.41 -9.55
N GLY A 164 -2.09 27.45 -9.28
CA GLY A 164 -1.66 27.06 -7.93
C GLY A 164 -2.31 25.79 -7.37
N VAL A 165 -2.96 24.97 -8.20
CA VAL A 165 -3.40 23.62 -7.80
C VAL A 165 -2.19 22.69 -7.90
N ASP A 166 -1.98 21.83 -6.90
CA ASP A 166 -0.94 20.80 -6.96
C ASP A 166 -1.10 19.93 -8.23
N GLU A 167 0.00 19.60 -8.89
CA GLU A 167 -0.02 18.88 -10.18
C GLU A 167 -0.64 17.48 -10.05
N THR A 168 -0.35 16.77 -8.97
CA THR A 168 -0.92 15.44 -8.70
C THR A 168 -2.43 15.56 -8.48
N LEU A 169 -2.84 16.55 -7.70
CA LEU A 169 -4.25 16.85 -7.44
C LEU A 169 -5.01 17.24 -8.73
N ALA A 170 -4.41 18.09 -9.56
CA ALA A 170 -5.00 18.54 -10.83
C ALA A 170 -5.20 17.37 -11.80
N TRP A 171 -4.22 16.48 -11.94
CA TRP A 171 -4.37 15.27 -12.77
C TRP A 171 -5.43 14.32 -12.21
N ALA A 172 -5.41 14.05 -10.91
CA ALA A 172 -6.38 13.14 -10.28
C ALA A 172 -7.82 13.68 -10.40
N GLY A 173 -8.03 14.97 -10.11
CA GLY A 173 -9.32 15.64 -10.24
C GLY A 173 -9.83 15.68 -11.67
N MET A 174 -8.96 16.03 -12.63
CA MET A 174 -9.33 16.13 -14.04
C MET A 174 -9.69 14.76 -14.63
N ARG A 175 -8.93 13.72 -14.28
CA ARG A 175 -9.24 12.33 -14.65
C ARG A 175 -10.63 11.96 -14.14
N ARG A 176 -10.90 12.16 -12.85
CA ARG A 176 -12.20 11.80 -12.26
C ARG A 176 -13.37 12.53 -12.90
N VAL A 177 -13.20 13.82 -13.18
CA VAL A 177 -14.21 14.63 -13.87
C VAL A 177 -14.46 14.14 -15.30
N ALA A 178 -13.42 13.70 -16.02
CA ALA A 178 -13.57 13.11 -17.35
C ALA A 178 -14.38 11.80 -17.30
N GLU A 179 -14.10 10.91 -16.35
CA GLU A 179 -14.87 9.67 -16.13
C GLU A 179 -16.36 9.98 -15.90
N LEU A 180 -16.65 10.92 -14.99
CA LEU A 180 -18.03 11.35 -14.70
C LEU A 180 -18.72 12.01 -15.89
N ALA A 181 -17.96 12.74 -16.73
CA ALA A 181 -18.49 13.38 -17.92
C ALA A 181 -18.94 12.35 -18.97
N MET A 182 -18.30 11.17 -19.01
CA MET A 182 -18.66 10.07 -19.90
C MET A 182 -19.92 9.32 -19.44
N SER A 183 -20.11 9.14 -18.13
CA SER A 183 -21.26 8.38 -17.59
C SER A 183 -22.53 9.20 -17.38
N ALA A 184 -22.44 10.48 -17.02
CA ALA A 184 -23.58 11.27 -16.58
C ALA A 184 -23.92 12.41 -17.55
N SER A 185 -24.56 12.14 -18.69
CA SER A 185 -24.81 13.18 -19.70
C SER A 185 -25.70 14.35 -19.21
N SER A 186 -26.76 14.07 -18.43
CA SER A 186 -27.73 15.09 -17.98
C SER A 186 -27.47 15.62 -16.56
N ARG A 187 -26.76 14.87 -15.72
CA ARG A 187 -26.49 15.18 -14.30
C ARG A 187 -25.01 15.39 -13.97
N ALA A 188 -24.11 15.41 -14.96
CA ALA A 188 -22.66 15.55 -14.79
C ALA A 188 -22.22 16.55 -13.70
N HIS A 189 -22.79 17.76 -13.68
CA HIS A 189 -22.43 18.79 -12.69
C HIS A 189 -22.88 18.43 -11.27
N THR A 190 -24.05 17.82 -11.12
CA THR A 190 -24.53 17.33 -9.83
C THR A 190 -23.69 16.13 -9.38
N SER A 191 -23.43 15.19 -10.29
CA SER A 191 -22.58 14.03 -10.03
C SER A 191 -21.19 14.44 -9.58
N ALA A 192 -20.55 15.42 -10.24
CA ALA A 192 -19.26 15.95 -9.81
C ALA A 192 -19.31 16.59 -8.41
N ALA A 193 -20.34 17.40 -8.12
CA ALA A 193 -20.48 18.02 -6.80
C ALA A 193 -20.65 17.02 -5.64
N GLN A 194 -21.21 15.85 -5.92
CA GLN A 194 -21.52 14.82 -4.93
C GLN A 194 -20.55 13.64 -5.02
N ASP A 195 -19.49 13.76 -5.81
CA ASP A 195 -18.55 12.66 -6.03
C ASP A 195 -17.66 12.49 -4.80
N PRO A 196 -17.69 11.33 -4.13
CA PRO A 196 -16.91 11.11 -2.91
C PRO A 196 -15.40 11.15 -3.20
N ARG A 197 -14.95 10.69 -4.39
CA ARG A 197 -13.52 10.69 -4.73
C ARG A 197 -12.98 12.10 -4.92
N LEU A 198 -13.74 13.01 -5.53
CA LEU A 198 -13.37 14.42 -5.60
C LEU A 198 -13.33 15.08 -4.21
N ALA A 199 -14.24 14.71 -3.31
CA ALA A 199 -14.22 15.19 -1.93
C ALA A 199 -12.98 14.68 -1.16
N ASP A 200 -12.62 13.40 -1.31
CA ASP A 200 -11.42 12.80 -0.70
C ASP A 200 -10.12 13.44 -1.21
N LEU A 201 -10.12 13.91 -2.47
CA LEU A 201 -9.02 14.70 -3.05
C LEU A 201 -8.98 16.14 -2.50
N GLY A 202 -9.96 16.58 -1.72
CA GLY A 202 -10.04 17.93 -1.15
C GLY A 202 -10.77 18.94 -2.03
N TYR A 203 -11.47 18.52 -3.09
CA TYR A 203 -12.32 19.41 -3.86
C TYR A 203 -13.68 19.60 -3.16
N SER A 204 -14.01 20.85 -2.85
CA SER A 204 -15.38 21.18 -2.45
C SER A 204 -16.38 20.89 -3.59
N PRO A 205 -17.68 20.71 -3.27
CA PRO A 205 -18.73 20.54 -4.29
C PRO A 205 -18.76 21.67 -5.33
N ALA A 206 -18.38 22.90 -4.93
CA ALA A 206 -18.28 24.04 -5.83
C ALA A 206 -17.08 23.91 -6.78
N ALA A 207 -15.91 23.53 -6.26
CA ALA A 207 -14.71 23.31 -7.08
C ALA A 207 -14.92 22.16 -8.08
N ALA A 208 -15.52 21.06 -7.63
CA ALA A 208 -15.84 19.91 -8.48
C ALA A 208 -16.83 20.27 -9.61
N ARG A 209 -17.87 21.06 -9.32
CA ARG A 209 -18.77 21.60 -10.35
C ARG A 209 -18.04 22.47 -11.36
N ARG A 210 -17.11 23.31 -10.89
CA ARG A 210 -16.33 24.20 -11.75
C ARG A 210 -15.40 23.42 -12.67
N MET A 211 -14.75 22.36 -12.17
CA MET A 211 -13.99 21.43 -13.02
C MET A 211 -14.89 20.73 -14.05
N MET A 212 -16.09 20.29 -13.67
CA MET A 212 -17.03 19.71 -14.64
C MET A 212 -17.45 20.71 -15.73
N THR A 213 -17.59 22.00 -15.38
CA THR A 213 -17.84 23.06 -16.37
C THR A 213 -16.66 23.27 -17.32
N LEU A 214 -15.41 23.08 -16.88
CA LEU A 214 -14.26 23.07 -17.80
C LEU A 214 -14.41 21.98 -18.86
N VAL A 215 -14.85 20.78 -18.48
CA VAL A 215 -14.95 19.63 -19.41
C VAL A 215 -16.20 19.69 -20.30
N LYS A 216 -17.39 19.94 -19.74
CA LYS A 216 -18.67 19.90 -20.48
C LYS A 216 -19.18 21.26 -20.95
N GLY A 217 -18.58 22.36 -20.50
CA GLY A 217 -19.17 23.68 -20.62
C GLY A 217 -20.39 23.84 -19.71
N SER A 218 -21.02 25.02 -19.75
CA SER A 218 -22.25 25.27 -18.98
C SER A 218 -23.48 24.70 -19.69
N ARG A 219 -24.49 24.28 -18.92
CA ARG A 219 -25.76 23.72 -19.42
C ARG A 219 -26.52 24.60 -20.45
N ARG A 220 -26.31 25.92 -20.44
CA ARG A 220 -26.94 26.88 -21.38
C ARG A 220 -26.01 27.36 -22.49
N GLY A 221 -24.82 26.76 -22.65
CA GLY A 221 -23.84 27.17 -23.67
C GLY A 221 -23.11 28.50 -23.39
N THR A 222 -23.36 29.15 -22.25
CA THR A 222 -22.70 30.41 -21.84
C THR A 222 -21.20 30.27 -21.56
N LYS A 223 -20.73 29.05 -21.29
CA LYS A 223 -19.32 28.69 -21.06
C LYS A 223 -18.97 27.51 -21.98
N ALA A 224 -18.00 27.70 -22.87
CA ALA A 224 -17.51 26.66 -23.77
C ALA A 224 -16.71 25.59 -22.99
N PRO A 225 -16.74 24.31 -23.45
CA PRO A 225 -15.88 23.26 -22.91
C PRO A 225 -14.41 23.51 -23.31
N VAL A 226 -13.50 22.80 -22.64
CA VAL A 226 -12.05 22.99 -22.74
C VAL A 226 -11.51 22.98 -24.17
N LEU A 227 -12.10 22.15 -25.05
CA LEU A 227 -11.72 22.03 -26.46
C LEU A 227 -12.06 23.27 -27.31
N GLY A 228 -12.89 24.18 -26.79
CA GLY A 228 -13.27 25.43 -27.45
C GLY A 228 -12.73 26.69 -26.77
N LEU A 229 -11.89 26.57 -25.75
CA LEU A 229 -11.35 27.71 -25.01
C LEU A 229 -9.99 28.15 -25.56
N GLY A 230 -9.82 29.46 -25.73
CA GLY A 230 -8.50 30.06 -25.92
C GLY A 230 -7.67 30.02 -24.62
N PRO A 231 -6.33 30.18 -24.70
CA PRO A 231 -5.44 30.02 -23.54
C PRO A 231 -5.72 31.00 -22.40
N ASP A 232 -6.14 32.24 -22.69
CA ASP A 232 -6.48 33.23 -21.67
C ASP A 232 -7.77 32.87 -20.92
N GLN A 233 -8.77 32.39 -21.64
CA GLN A 233 -10.04 31.94 -21.06
C GLN A 233 -9.81 30.68 -20.22
N LEU A 234 -8.96 29.76 -20.68
CA LEU A 234 -8.62 28.57 -19.93
C LEU A 234 -7.92 28.91 -18.60
N ARG A 235 -6.99 29.88 -18.60
CA ARG A 235 -6.34 30.38 -17.39
C ARG A 235 -7.33 31.03 -16.43
N GLU A 236 -8.24 31.87 -16.91
CA GLU A 236 -9.30 32.47 -16.08
C GLU A 236 -10.14 31.39 -15.39
N ARG A 237 -10.54 30.34 -16.13
CA ARG A 237 -11.35 29.26 -15.58
C ARG A 237 -10.60 28.34 -14.63
N ALA A 238 -9.32 28.11 -14.87
CA ALA A 238 -8.46 27.41 -13.94
C ALA A 238 -8.30 28.19 -12.63
N GLN A 239 -8.17 29.53 -12.70
CA GLN A 239 -8.11 30.38 -11.51
C GLN A 239 -9.38 30.28 -10.65
N GLU A 240 -10.57 30.28 -11.26
CA GLU A 240 -11.83 30.08 -10.54
C GLU A 240 -11.90 28.73 -9.80
N VAL A 241 -11.24 27.68 -10.31
CA VAL A 241 -11.13 26.38 -9.62
C VAL A 241 -10.14 26.49 -8.47
N ALA A 242 -8.96 27.05 -8.71
CA ALA A 242 -7.90 27.18 -7.71
C ALA A 242 -8.35 28.01 -6.51
N ASP A 243 -9.12 29.08 -6.72
CA ASP A 243 -9.70 29.89 -5.64
C ASP A 243 -10.61 29.04 -4.75
N LEU A 244 -11.49 28.23 -5.35
CA LEU A 244 -12.40 27.36 -4.62
C LEU A 244 -11.67 26.23 -3.88
N VAL A 245 -10.58 25.70 -4.45
CA VAL A 245 -9.74 24.69 -3.77
C VAL A 245 -9.04 25.30 -2.56
N ARG A 246 -8.52 26.52 -2.68
CA ARG A 246 -7.87 27.25 -1.56
C ARG A 246 -8.85 27.60 -0.44
N ASP A 247 -10.04 28.05 -0.78
CA ASP A 247 -11.10 28.38 0.19
C ASP A 247 -11.64 27.15 0.94
N SER A 248 -11.38 25.94 0.40
CA SER A 248 -11.75 24.66 1.04
C SER A 248 -10.70 24.16 2.04
N GLY A 249 -9.54 24.85 2.15
CA GLY A 249 -8.48 24.53 3.10
C GLY A 249 -8.97 24.65 4.54
N VAL A 250 -8.95 23.54 5.26
CA VAL A 250 -9.26 23.43 6.70
C VAL A 250 -8.53 24.55 7.48
N PRO A 251 -9.19 25.25 8.43
CA PRO A 251 -8.57 26.29 9.23
C PRO A 251 -7.34 25.76 9.98
N ALA A 252 -6.29 26.58 10.04
CA ALA A 252 -5.09 26.31 10.83
C ALA A 252 -5.49 25.88 12.24
N LEU A 253 -5.06 24.68 12.65
CA LEU A 253 -5.15 24.23 14.04
C LEU A 253 -4.32 25.20 14.88
N THR A 254 -4.97 26.18 15.49
CA THR A 254 -4.40 26.98 16.58
C THR A 254 -4.07 26.05 17.74
N THR A 255 -2.80 26.12 18.13
CA THR A 255 -2.13 25.51 19.29
C THR A 255 -2.97 25.41 20.55
#